data_AF-A0A842RLC3-F1
#
_entry.id   AF-A0A842RLC3-F1
#
_cell.length_a   1.000
_cell.length_b   1.000
_cell.length_c   1.000
_cell.angle_alpha   90.00
_cell.angle_beta   90.00
_cell.angle_gamma   90.00
#
_symmetry.space_group_name_H-M   'P 1'
#
loop_
_entity.id
_entity.type
_entity.pdbx_description
1 polymer ?
#
loop_
_entity_poly.entity_id
_entity_poly.type
_entity_poly.pdbx_seq_one_letter_code
_entity_poly.pdbx_strand_id
1 'polypeptide(L)'
;MDKSEQKREKVSSHKSKPNISPSEEEIIYSALGSPIRREILLFIKERKKVGFVELRDQFGLKVGSLYHQLNSMEKLLTQDENKKYFPTELGELACELLVINKDHLAASQATSAKRDKKLHPFLEKVINLLSFFFLPRPVFEYFSSEPIRTFFEGLIIIGAMLFFSIDGRRVLIGFFPFEVNEWYYSLIGVLGLWVGLFLLSDFLKTIFYHQKFGSFKLFAVIPFTMIPNVIVLFCLWLQDKLTTIFLVLDAQLLIIFGQIWALSLMVTAVSKTEKLTMKRASLIVLFSFYVIYLVSFVIVGTS
;
A
#
# COMPACT_ATOMS: atom_id res chain seq x y z
N MET A 1 -14.77 -48.55 -19.58
CA MET A 1 -14.15 -47.47 -18.79
C MET A 1 -14.50 -46.16 -19.45
N ASP A 2 -15.11 -45.29 -18.66
CA ASP A 2 -16.21 -44.41 -19.03
C ASP A 2 -15.72 -43.02 -19.47
N LYS A 3 -16.29 -42.48 -20.54
CA LYS A 3 -16.00 -41.13 -21.08
C LYS A 3 -16.68 -40.01 -20.27
N SER A 4 -17.25 -40.34 -19.10
CA SER A 4 -18.00 -39.42 -18.24
C SER A 4 -17.14 -38.66 -17.21
N GLU A 5 -15.88 -39.06 -16.96
CA GLU A 5 -15.06 -38.45 -15.90
C GLU A 5 -14.16 -37.28 -16.35
N GLN A 6 -13.84 -37.14 -17.63
CA GLN A 6 -12.98 -36.03 -18.11
C GLN A 6 -13.73 -34.69 -18.34
N LYS A 7 -15.03 -34.63 -18.01
CA LYS A 7 -15.84 -33.40 -18.17
C LYS A 7 -16.09 -32.64 -16.86
N ARG A 8 -15.50 -33.05 -15.72
CA ARG A 8 -15.78 -32.44 -14.40
C ARG A 8 -14.69 -31.59 -13.76
N GLU A 9 -13.51 -31.43 -14.35
CA GLU A 9 -12.40 -30.67 -13.72
C GLU A 9 -11.90 -29.45 -14.51
N LYS A 10 -12.74 -28.84 -15.34
CA LYS A 10 -12.41 -27.60 -16.08
C LYS A 10 -13.29 -26.39 -15.74
N VAL A 11 -13.88 -26.35 -14.56
CA VAL A 11 -14.65 -25.19 -14.07
C VAL A 11 -14.24 -24.87 -12.64
N SER A 12 -13.32 -23.91 -12.47
CA SER A 12 -13.00 -23.13 -11.26
C SER A 12 -11.49 -22.83 -11.29
N SER A 13 -11.01 -21.66 -11.69
CA SER A 13 -11.10 -20.46 -10.85
C SER A 13 -10.51 -19.26 -11.61
N HIS A 14 -11.08 -18.92 -12.76
CA HIS A 14 -10.98 -17.56 -13.27
C HIS A 14 -12.23 -16.84 -12.72
N LYS A 15 -12.11 -16.18 -11.55
CA LYS A 15 -13.16 -15.28 -11.08
C LYS A 15 -13.14 -14.06 -12.01
N SER A 16 -13.78 -14.21 -13.16
CA SER A 16 -14.20 -13.12 -14.02
C SER A 16 -14.90 -12.09 -13.14
N LYS A 17 -14.55 -10.81 -13.29
CA LYS A 17 -15.39 -9.73 -12.76
C LYS A 17 -16.84 -10.04 -13.12
N PRO A 18 -17.77 -10.07 -12.17
CA PRO A 18 -19.17 -10.28 -12.49
C PRO A 18 -19.58 -9.25 -13.55
N ASN A 19 -20.24 -9.71 -14.61
CA ASN A 19 -20.72 -8.86 -15.70
C ASN A 19 -21.93 -8.06 -15.17
N ILE A 20 -21.64 -6.96 -14.48
CA ILE A 20 -22.64 -6.11 -13.82
C ILE A 20 -23.00 -4.99 -14.79
N SER A 21 -24.30 -4.77 -15.00
CA SER A 21 -24.75 -3.63 -15.80
C SER A 21 -24.49 -2.30 -15.08
N PRO A 22 -24.27 -1.19 -15.81
CA PRO A 22 -24.03 0.12 -15.20
C PRO A 22 -25.13 0.54 -14.20
N SER A 23 -26.39 0.16 -14.47
CA SER A 23 -27.53 0.42 -13.58
C SER A 23 -27.50 -0.37 -12.28
N GLU A 24 -27.02 -1.61 -12.31
CA GLU A 24 -26.89 -2.44 -11.10
C GLU A 24 -25.74 -1.96 -10.22
N GLU A 25 -24.64 -1.51 -10.83
CA GLU A 25 -23.49 -0.96 -10.12
C GLU A 25 -23.87 0.31 -9.32
N GLU A 26 -24.67 1.20 -9.91
CA GLU A 26 -25.17 2.40 -9.22
C GLU A 26 -26.04 2.05 -8.00
N ILE A 27 -26.94 1.07 -8.14
CA ILE A 27 -27.79 0.56 -7.04
C ILE A 27 -26.93 -0.02 -5.90
N ILE A 28 -25.87 -0.77 -6.25
CA ILE A 28 -24.97 -1.36 -5.26
C ILE A 28 -24.25 -0.25 -4.49
N TYR A 29 -23.69 0.74 -5.18
CA TYR A 29 -22.94 1.82 -4.51
C TYR A 29 -23.83 2.72 -3.66
N SER A 30 -25.05 3.03 -4.12
CA SER A 30 -26.00 3.83 -3.34
C SER A 30 -26.42 3.10 -2.06
N ALA A 31 -26.75 1.80 -2.18
CA ALA A 31 -27.15 0.97 -1.05
C ALA A 31 -25.99 0.70 -0.09
N LEU A 32 -24.75 0.58 -0.57
CA LEU A 32 -23.58 0.26 0.27
C LEU A 32 -22.70 1.47 0.62
N GLY A 33 -23.18 2.69 0.45
CA GLY A 33 -22.46 3.91 0.88
C GLY A 33 -22.12 3.93 2.38
N SER A 34 -22.93 3.31 3.24
CA SER A 34 -22.72 3.27 4.69
C SER A 34 -21.91 2.05 5.14
N PRO A 35 -20.91 2.20 6.05
CA PRO A 35 -20.13 1.08 6.57
C PRO A 35 -20.99 0.03 7.29
N ILE A 36 -21.97 0.48 8.07
CA ILE A 36 -22.91 -0.40 8.80
C ILE A 36 -23.71 -1.27 7.82
N ARG A 37 -24.12 -0.72 6.67
CA ARG A 37 -24.86 -1.46 5.64
C ARG A 37 -24.02 -2.58 5.01
N ARG A 38 -22.72 -2.34 4.83
CA ARG A 38 -21.77 -3.36 4.36
C ARG A 38 -21.62 -4.50 5.36
N GLU A 39 -21.50 -4.16 6.65
CA GLU A 39 -21.36 -5.15 7.71
C GLU A 39 -22.63 -6.00 7.88
N ILE A 40 -23.81 -5.36 7.85
CA ILE A 40 -25.10 -6.06 7.89
C ILE A 40 -25.21 -7.05 6.72
N LEU A 41 -24.93 -6.60 5.49
CA LEU A 41 -25.03 -7.47 4.31
C LEU A 41 -24.09 -8.67 4.39
N LEU A 42 -22.84 -8.46 4.82
CA LEU A 42 -21.86 -9.55 5.00
C LEU A 42 -22.27 -10.52 6.12
N PHE A 43 -22.81 -10.01 7.22
CA PHE A 43 -23.30 -10.83 8.32
C PHE A 43 -24.49 -11.70 7.90
N ILE A 44 -25.42 -11.14 7.11
CA ILE A 44 -26.53 -11.88 6.54
C ILE A 44 -26.04 -12.98 5.58
N LYS A 45 -25.04 -12.67 4.72
CA LYS A 45 -24.44 -13.67 3.83
C LYS A 45 -23.84 -14.86 4.60
N GLU A 46 -23.09 -14.56 5.66
CA GLU A 46 -22.41 -15.59 6.47
C GLU A 46 -23.40 -16.54 7.15
N ARG A 47 -24.49 -15.98 7.70
CA ARG A 47 -25.53 -16.77 8.39
C ARG A 47 -26.63 -17.30 7.47
N LYS A 48 -26.60 -16.96 6.18
CA LYS A 48 -27.60 -17.24 5.13
C LYS A 48 -28.97 -16.60 5.36
N LYS A 49 -29.49 -16.61 6.59
CA LYS A 49 -30.78 -16.05 6.99
C LYS A 49 -30.70 -15.47 8.40
N VAL A 50 -31.14 -14.23 8.59
CA VAL A 50 -31.02 -13.53 9.88
C VAL A 50 -32.31 -12.79 10.24
N GLY A 51 -32.74 -12.87 11.49
CA GLY A 51 -33.92 -12.14 11.98
C GLY A 51 -33.65 -10.67 12.31
N PHE A 52 -34.69 -9.83 12.33
CA PHE A 52 -34.56 -8.42 12.71
C PHE A 52 -33.97 -8.22 14.11
N VAL A 53 -34.41 -9.03 15.08
CA VAL A 53 -33.93 -8.97 16.47
C VAL A 53 -32.45 -9.32 16.55
N GLU A 54 -32.01 -10.35 15.82
CA GLU A 54 -30.60 -10.74 15.76
C GLU A 54 -29.73 -9.63 15.16
N LEU A 55 -30.19 -8.97 14.08
CA LEU A 55 -29.48 -7.81 13.50
C LEU A 55 -29.41 -6.64 14.49
N ARG A 56 -30.52 -6.33 15.16
CA ARG A 56 -30.58 -5.25 16.14
C ARG A 56 -29.60 -5.49 17.28
N ASP A 57 -29.60 -6.70 17.83
CA ASP A 57 -28.81 -7.06 19.00
C ASP A 57 -27.31 -7.15 18.64
N GLN A 58 -26.99 -7.67 17.45
CA GLN A 58 -25.60 -7.74 16.95
C GLN A 58 -24.98 -6.36 16.70
N PHE A 59 -25.75 -5.42 16.13
CA PHE A 59 -25.22 -4.11 15.72
C PHE A 59 -25.56 -2.98 16.71
N GLY A 60 -26.28 -3.27 17.80
CA GLY A 60 -26.64 -2.30 18.84
C GLY A 60 -27.50 -1.12 18.33
N LEU A 61 -28.26 -1.32 17.24
CA LEU A 61 -29.00 -0.26 16.56
C LEU A 61 -30.38 -0.03 17.20
N LYS A 62 -30.83 1.23 17.23
CA LYS A 62 -32.23 1.54 17.56
C LYS A 62 -33.15 0.99 16.46
N VAL A 63 -34.37 0.63 16.82
CA VAL A 63 -35.37 0.04 15.90
C VAL A 63 -35.54 0.89 14.63
N GLY A 64 -35.78 2.19 14.78
CA GLY A 64 -35.95 3.10 13.64
C GLY A 64 -34.70 3.26 12.77
N SER A 65 -33.51 3.22 13.39
CA SER A 65 -32.25 3.24 12.65
C SER A 65 -32.14 1.99 11.77
N LEU A 66 -32.33 0.81 12.36
CA LEU A 66 -32.20 -0.46 11.64
C LEU A 66 -33.16 -0.55 10.44
N TYR A 67 -34.40 -0.09 10.61
CA TYR A 67 -35.34 0.02 9.48
C TYR A 67 -34.82 0.93 8.37
N HIS A 68 -34.28 2.10 8.71
CA HIS A 68 -33.71 3.00 7.71
C HIS A 68 -32.54 2.36 6.95
N GLN A 69 -31.67 1.61 7.64
CA GLN A 69 -30.58 0.89 6.98
C GLN A 69 -31.09 -0.22 6.06
N LEU A 70 -32.06 -1.02 6.51
CA LEU A 70 -32.63 -2.12 5.74
C LEU A 70 -33.41 -1.63 4.51
N ASN A 71 -34.20 -0.56 4.65
CA ASN A 71 -34.92 0.06 3.52
C ASN A 71 -33.95 0.58 2.46
N SER A 72 -32.81 1.14 2.87
CA SER A 72 -31.76 1.56 1.93
C SER A 72 -31.10 0.39 1.17
N MET A 73 -31.35 -0.85 1.59
CA MET A 73 -30.80 -2.09 1.00
C MET A 73 -31.90 -2.99 0.43
N GLU A 74 -33.13 -2.50 0.23
CA GLU A 74 -34.28 -3.30 -0.21
C GLU A 74 -34.04 -4.06 -1.52
N LYS A 75 -33.19 -3.53 -2.41
CA LYS A 75 -32.84 -4.20 -3.68
C LYS A 75 -31.78 -5.29 -3.51
N LEU A 76 -31.04 -5.28 -2.41
CA LEU A 76 -29.98 -6.23 -2.08
C LEU A 76 -30.43 -7.33 -1.12
N LEU A 77 -31.51 -7.09 -0.38
CA LEU A 77 -32.02 -7.98 0.65
C LEU A 77 -33.49 -8.25 0.42
N THR A 78 -33.90 -9.49 0.60
CA THR A 78 -35.31 -9.87 0.63
C THR A 78 -35.63 -10.60 1.93
N GLN A 79 -36.91 -10.77 2.22
CA GLN A 79 -37.41 -11.36 3.46
C GLN A 79 -38.21 -12.63 3.16
N ASP A 80 -37.98 -13.69 3.94
CA ASP A 80 -38.77 -14.92 3.83
C ASP A 80 -40.06 -14.87 4.67
N GLU A 81 -40.88 -15.92 4.54
CA GLU A 81 -42.15 -16.07 5.28
C GLU A 81 -41.97 -16.01 6.81
N ASN A 82 -40.77 -16.35 7.30
CA ASN A 82 -40.41 -16.31 8.72
C ASN A 82 -39.83 -14.95 9.16
N LYS A 83 -39.97 -13.91 8.32
CA LYS A 83 -39.43 -12.57 8.54
C LYS A 83 -37.89 -12.52 8.67
N LYS A 84 -37.17 -13.49 8.10
CA LYS A 84 -35.70 -13.50 8.06
C LYS A 84 -35.18 -12.90 6.77
N TYR A 85 -34.15 -12.06 6.89
CA TYR A 85 -33.49 -11.42 5.77
C TYR A 85 -32.45 -12.36 5.14
N PHE A 86 -32.40 -12.37 3.81
CA PHE A 86 -31.38 -13.06 3.02
C PHE A 86 -31.02 -12.23 1.77
N PRO A 87 -29.82 -12.42 1.19
CA PRO A 87 -29.39 -11.65 0.02
C PRO A 87 -30.19 -12.04 -1.23
N THR A 88 -30.49 -11.05 -2.07
CA THR A 88 -30.95 -11.28 -3.46
C THR A 88 -29.76 -11.65 -4.35
N GLU A 89 -29.99 -12.05 -5.60
CA GLU A 89 -28.90 -12.26 -6.57
C GLU A 89 -28.00 -11.01 -6.68
N LEU A 90 -28.61 -9.82 -6.72
CA LEU A 90 -27.90 -8.54 -6.70
C LEU A 90 -27.13 -8.33 -5.38
N GLY A 91 -27.72 -8.72 -4.26
CA GLY A 91 -27.05 -8.73 -2.94
C GLY A 91 -25.86 -9.69 -2.87
N GLU A 92 -25.93 -10.85 -3.51
CA GLU A 92 -24.82 -11.80 -3.58
C GLU A 92 -23.65 -11.24 -4.39
N LEU A 93 -23.95 -10.63 -5.56
CA LEU A 93 -22.97 -9.92 -6.38
C LEU A 93 -22.33 -8.77 -5.59
N ALA A 94 -23.15 -7.97 -4.90
CA ALA A 94 -22.67 -6.89 -4.04
C ALA A 94 -21.74 -7.41 -2.92
N CYS A 95 -22.03 -8.58 -2.35
CA CYS A 95 -21.15 -9.21 -1.38
C CYS A 95 -19.83 -9.67 -2.00
N GLU A 96 -19.84 -10.21 -3.21
CA GLU A 96 -18.60 -10.61 -3.89
C GLU A 96 -17.71 -9.40 -4.17
N LEU A 97 -18.31 -8.31 -4.66
CA LEU A 97 -17.61 -7.03 -4.80
C LEU A 97 -17.07 -6.53 -3.47
N LEU A 98 -17.86 -6.61 -2.39
CA LEU A 98 -17.42 -6.21 -1.06
C LEU A 98 -16.28 -7.08 -0.55
N VAL A 99 -16.28 -8.40 -0.78
CA VAL A 99 -15.20 -9.30 -0.34
C VAL A 99 -13.91 -9.03 -1.13
N ILE A 100 -14.01 -8.82 -2.45
CA ILE A 100 -12.89 -8.40 -3.30
C ILE A 100 -12.33 -7.05 -2.82
N ASN A 101 -13.21 -6.13 -2.43
CA ASN A 101 -12.84 -4.83 -1.90
C ASN A 101 -12.53 -4.83 -0.41
N LYS A 102 -12.82 -5.89 0.36
CA LYS A 102 -12.57 -5.98 1.81
C LYS A 102 -11.08 -6.09 2.07
N ASP A 103 -10.33 -6.71 1.17
CA ASP A 103 -8.87 -6.65 1.15
C ASP A 103 -8.38 -5.18 1.02
N HIS A 104 -9.08 -4.36 0.24
CA HIS A 104 -8.80 -2.93 0.04
C HIS A 104 -9.31 -2.04 1.19
N LEU A 105 -10.47 -2.35 1.76
CA LEU A 105 -11.16 -1.56 2.80
C LEU A 105 -10.66 -1.91 4.20
N ALA A 106 -10.24 -3.14 4.47
CA ALA A 106 -9.58 -3.50 5.73
C ALA A 106 -8.26 -2.72 5.89
N ALA A 107 -7.58 -2.36 4.79
CA ALA A 107 -6.42 -1.48 4.81
C ALA A 107 -6.75 -0.01 5.15
N SER A 108 -8.00 0.43 4.91
CA SER A 108 -8.51 1.77 5.22
C SER A 108 -9.25 1.84 6.57
N GLN A 109 -9.87 0.75 7.02
CA GLN A 109 -10.65 0.69 8.27
C GLN A 109 -9.77 0.30 9.47
N ALA A 110 -8.66 -0.42 9.28
CA ALA A 110 -7.68 -0.66 10.34
C ALA A 110 -7.03 0.63 10.88
N THR A 111 -7.06 1.73 10.13
CA THR A 111 -6.63 3.06 10.58
C THR A 111 -7.70 3.83 11.35
N SER A 112 -8.97 3.44 11.28
CA SER A 112 -10.08 4.18 11.90
C SER A 112 -10.70 3.45 13.09
N ALA A 113 -10.66 2.11 13.13
CA ALA A 113 -11.34 1.31 14.17
C ALA A 113 -10.54 1.08 15.46
N LYS A 114 -9.40 1.76 15.68
CA LYS A 114 -8.57 1.58 16.88
C LYS A 114 -8.10 2.89 17.54
N ARG A 115 -8.88 3.96 17.39
CA ARG A 115 -8.60 5.30 17.95
C ARG A 115 -9.46 5.62 19.18
N ASP A 116 -9.76 4.62 20.01
CA ASP A 116 -10.50 4.76 21.28
C ASP A 116 -9.61 4.61 22.54
N LYS A 117 -8.30 4.80 22.40
CA LYS A 117 -7.43 5.07 23.56
C LYS A 117 -7.21 6.57 23.62
N LYS A 118 -7.76 7.22 24.67
CA LYS A 118 -7.45 8.62 25.06
C LYS A 118 -5.93 8.80 25.13
N LEU A 119 -5.33 9.19 24.02
CA LEU A 119 -3.96 9.68 23.98
C LEU A 119 -3.98 11.17 24.29
N HIS A 120 -2.91 11.66 24.93
CA HIS A 120 -2.78 13.09 25.21
C HIS A 120 -2.81 13.88 23.88
N PRO A 121 -3.51 15.02 23.77
CA PRO A 121 -3.69 15.74 22.49
C PRO A 121 -2.36 16.16 21.83
N PHE A 122 -1.30 16.35 22.62
CA PHE A 122 0.06 16.57 22.10
C PHE A 122 0.62 15.33 21.40
N LEU A 123 0.48 14.13 22.00
CA LEU A 123 0.93 12.88 21.41
C LEU A 123 0.16 12.57 20.14
N GLU A 124 -1.15 12.83 20.10
CA GLU A 124 -1.91 12.68 18.86
C GLU A 124 -1.41 13.61 17.75
N LYS A 125 -1.06 14.87 18.09
CA LYS A 125 -0.50 15.82 17.14
C LYS A 125 0.89 15.39 16.65
N VAL A 126 1.75 14.93 17.55
CA VAL A 126 3.09 14.39 17.21
C VAL A 126 2.98 13.11 16.37
N ILE A 127 2.07 12.19 16.70
CA ILE A 127 1.84 10.96 15.93
C ILE A 127 1.23 11.27 14.57
N ASN A 128 0.29 12.22 14.48
CA ASN A 128 -0.25 12.68 13.20
C ASN A 128 0.85 13.34 12.34
N LEU A 129 1.75 14.11 12.96
CA LEU A 129 2.89 14.71 12.26
C LEU A 129 3.90 13.65 11.80
N LEU A 130 4.26 12.70 12.67
CA LEU A 130 5.15 11.58 12.34
C LEU A 130 4.55 10.69 11.26
N SER A 131 3.27 10.37 11.36
CA SER A 131 2.59 9.54 10.36
C SER A 131 2.44 10.27 9.03
N PHE A 132 2.26 11.59 9.04
CA PHE A 132 2.34 12.39 7.81
C PHE A 132 3.75 12.38 7.22
N PHE A 133 4.80 12.47 8.04
CA PHE A 133 6.19 12.51 7.58
C PHE A 133 6.73 11.15 7.11
N PHE A 134 6.42 10.06 7.83
CA PHE A 134 6.86 8.71 7.52
C PHE A 134 5.93 7.98 6.54
N LEU A 135 4.63 8.30 6.53
CA LEU A 135 3.63 7.71 5.64
C LEU A 135 2.74 8.80 5.00
N PRO A 136 3.29 9.66 4.11
CA PRO A 136 2.53 10.70 3.41
C PRO A 136 1.63 10.09 2.32
N ARG A 137 0.64 9.29 2.71
CA ARG A 137 -0.35 8.64 1.84
C ARG A 137 -0.99 9.59 0.80
N PRO A 138 -1.45 10.81 1.16
CA PRO A 138 -2.08 11.71 0.17
C PRO A 138 -1.08 12.23 -0.87
N VAL A 139 0.19 12.39 -0.50
CA VAL A 139 1.24 12.86 -1.41
C VAL A 139 1.57 11.79 -2.44
N PHE A 140 1.70 10.53 -2.01
CA PHE A 140 1.90 9.40 -2.93
C PHE A 140 0.69 9.14 -3.83
N GLU A 141 -0.52 9.43 -3.35
CA GLU A 141 -1.74 9.34 -4.15
C GLU A 141 -1.79 10.42 -5.24
N TYR A 142 -1.37 11.64 -4.92
CA TYR A 142 -1.17 12.71 -5.88
C TYR A 142 -0.12 12.34 -6.92
N PHE A 143 1.07 11.88 -6.50
CA PHE A 143 2.14 11.46 -7.42
C PHE A 143 1.76 10.29 -8.33
N SER A 144 0.90 9.39 -7.84
CA SER A 144 0.42 8.24 -8.63
C SER A 144 -0.66 8.62 -9.66
N SER A 145 -1.29 9.80 -9.50
CA SER A 145 -2.34 10.28 -10.40
C SER A 145 -1.77 10.86 -11.71
N GLU A 146 -0.62 11.53 -11.66
CA GLU A 146 0.04 12.16 -12.81
C GLU A 146 1.48 11.62 -13.04
N PRO A 147 1.66 10.37 -13.50
CA PRO A 147 2.96 9.70 -13.51
C PRO A 147 4.02 10.37 -14.39
N ILE A 148 3.64 11.06 -15.47
CA ILE A 148 4.59 11.76 -16.35
C ILE A 148 5.23 12.95 -15.63
N ARG A 149 4.43 13.74 -14.92
CA ARG A 149 4.93 14.88 -14.16
C ARG A 149 5.80 14.40 -12.99
N THR A 150 5.32 13.41 -12.25
CA THR A 150 6.06 12.75 -11.16
C THR A 150 7.41 12.22 -11.64
N PHE A 151 7.49 11.69 -12.87
CA PHE A 151 8.76 11.23 -13.45
C PHE A 151 9.78 12.37 -13.60
N PHE A 152 9.38 13.53 -14.13
CA PHE A 152 10.27 14.69 -14.25
C PHE A 152 10.67 15.27 -12.89
N GLU A 153 9.74 15.33 -11.93
CA GLU A 153 10.07 15.72 -10.56
C GLU A 153 11.03 14.72 -9.90
N GLY A 154 10.86 13.42 -10.17
CA GLY A 154 11.75 12.37 -9.72
C GLY A 154 13.17 12.49 -10.28
N LEU A 155 13.33 12.95 -11.53
CA LEU A 155 14.65 13.23 -12.11
C LEU A 155 15.41 14.33 -11.35
N ILE A 156 14.71 15.31 -10.76
CA ILE A 156 15.34 16.34 -9.92
C ILE A 156 15.92 15.69 -8.66
N ILE A 157 15.19 14.75 -8.06
CA ILE A 157 15.65 14.01 -6.86
C ILE A 157 16.87 13.15 -7.20
N ILE A 158 16.83 12.43 -8.33
CA ILE A 158 17.97 11.64 -8.82
C ILE A 158 19.17 12.54 -9.12
N GLY A 159 18.95 13.71 -9.74
CA GLY A 159 20.00 14.70 -9.99
C GLY A 159 20.65 15.22 -8.72
N ALA A 160 19.85 15.55 -7.70
CA ALA A 160 20.35 15.96 -6.38
C ALA A 160 21.15 14.84 -5.71
N MET A 161 20.66 13.60 -5.78
CA MET A 161 21.36 12.43 -5.25
C MET A 161 22.72 12.22 -5.93
N LEU A 162 22.76 12.32 -7.26
CA LEU A 162 23.99 12.22 -8.04
C LEU A 162 24.98 13.33 -7.69
N PHE A 163 24.51 14.58 -7.55
CA PHE A 163 25.36 15.71 -7.17
C PHE A 163 26.08 15.46 -5.84
N PHE A 164 25.33 15.10 -4.78
CA PHE A 164 25.93 14.83 -3.47
C PHE A 164 26.80 13.58 -3.48
N SER A 165 26.43 12.55 -4.25
CA SER A 165 27.26 11.34 -4.37
C SER A 165 28.56 11.56 -5.11
N ILE A 166 28.59 12.42 -6.14
CA ILE A 166 29.81 12.72 -6.90
C ILE A 166 30.73 13.65 -6.08
N ASP A 167 30.23 14.76 -5.53
CA ASP A 167 31.08 15.69 -4.78
C ASP A 167 31.53 15.09 -3.43
N GLY A 168 30.64 14.37 -2.75
CA GLY A 168 30.94 13.69 -1.49
C GLY A 168 31.70 12.38 -1.63
N ARG A 169 31.98 11.93 -2.87
CA ARG A 169 32.64 10.64 -3.17
C ARG A 169 32.04 9.45 -2.41
N ARG A 170 30.74 9.48 -2.16
CA ARG A 170 30.01 8.47 -1.39
C ARG A 170 28.70 8.12 -2.08
N VAL A 171 28.43 6.83 -2.28
CA VAL A 171 27.16 6.34 -2.81
C VAL A 171 26.49 5.41 -1.82
N LEU A 172 25.17 5.54 -1.68
CA LEU A 172 24.38 4.66 -0.83
C LEU A 172 23.79 3.53 -1.68
N ILE A 173 24.42 2.36 -1.69
CA ILE A 173 23.87 1.14 -2.32
C ILE A 173 23.31 0.26 -1.21
N GLY A 174 22.04 -0.14 -1.31
CA GLY A 174 21.38 -0.86 -0.21
C GLY A 174 21.42 -0.10 1.11
N PHE A 175 21.53 1.23 1.02
CA PHE A 175 21.67 2.15 2.15
C PHE A 175 22.94 1.93 2.98
N PHE A 176 23.95 1.29 2.41
CA PHE A 176 25.31 1.23 2.94
C PHE A 176 26.17 2.27 2.22
N PRO A 177 26.99 3.05 2.93
CA PRO A 177 27.86 4.05 2.32
C PRO A 177 29.09 3.39 1.70
N PHE A 178 29.27 3.58 0.39
CA PHE A 178 30.47 3.17 -0.33
C PHE A 178 31.25 4.40 -0.73
N GLU A 179 32.53 4.41 -0.40
CA GLU A 179 33.46 5.39 -0.95
C GLU A 179 33.77 5.04 -2.39
N VAL A 180 33.69 6.04 -3.26
CA VAL A 180 33.91 5.88 -4.69
C VAL A 180 35.03 6.80 -5.15
N ASN A 181 36.01 6.21 -5.83
CA ASN A 181 37.14 6.96 -6.37
C ASN A 181 36.73 7.75 -7.62
N GLU A 182 35.87 7.16 -8.44
CA GLU A 182 35.49 7.69 -9.75
C GLU A 182 33.99 8.02 -9.81
N TRP A 183 33.66 9.11 -10.50
CA TRP A 183 32.30 9.65 -10.59
C TRP A 183 31.30 8.68 -11.26
N TYR A 184 31.77 7.80 -12.15
CA TYR A 184 30.90 6.85 -12.85
C TYR A 184 30.36 5.76 -11.92
N TYR A 185 31.05 5.44 -10.81
CA TYR A 185 30.51 4.52 -9.80
C TYR A 185 29.32 5.14 -9.06
N SER A 186 29.33 6.45 -8.80
CA SER A 186 28.14 7.15 -8.26
C SER A 186 26.96 7.07 -9.23
N LEU A 187 27.23 7.23 -10.54
CA LEU A 187 26.19 7.14 -11.56
C LEU A 187 25.57 5.75 -11.62
N ILE A 188 26.41 4.71 -11.68
CA ILE A 188 25.97 3.31 -11.68
C ILE A 188 25.24 2.97 -10.38
N GLY A 189 25.74 3.43 -9.22
CA GLY A 189 25.14 3.14 -7.93
C GLY A 189 23.76 3.79 -7.74
N VAL A 190 23.61 5.08 -8.07
CA VAL A 190 22.33 5.79 -7.92
C VAL A 190 21.30 5.28 -8.93
N LEU A 191 21.66 5.19 -10.22
CA LEU A 191 20.73 4.68 -11.24
C LEU A 191 20.44 3.19 -11.05
N GLY A 192 21.45 2.41 -10.68
CA GLY A 192 21.31 0.99 -10.35
C GLY A 192 20.39 0.77 -9.16
N LEU A 193 20.44 1.62 -8.13
CA LEU A 193 19.50 1.54 -7.01
C LEU A 193 18.07 1.90 -7.43
N TRP A 194 17.89 2.97 -8.21
CA TRP A 194 16.55 3.36 -8.69
C TRP A 194 15.92 2.27 -9.57
N VAL A 195 16.64 1.84 -10.61
CA VAL A 195 16.18 0.80 -11.53
C VAL A 195 16.07 -0.55 -10.81
N GLY A 196 17.01 -0.88 -9.93
CA GLY A 196 17.01 -2.11 -9.14
C GLY A 196 15.79 -2.21 -8.22
N LEU A 197 15.45 -1.15 -7.49
CA LEU A 197 14.24 -1.10 -6.65
C LEU A 197 12.97 -1.30 -7.47
N PHE A 198 12.90 -0.69 -8.65
CA PHE A 198 11.79 -0.85 -9.57
C PHE A 198 11.65 -2.29 -10.07
N LEU A 199 12.71 -2.82 -10.70
CA LEU A 199 12.70 -4.16 -11.30
C LEU A 199 12.42 -5.23 -10.26
N LEU A 200 13.04 -5.11 -9.08
CA LEU A 200 12.86 -6.09 -8.02
C LEU A 200 11.45 -6.04 -7.43
N SER A 201 10.91 -4.84 -7.21
CA SER A 201 9.52 -4.70 -6.73
C SER A 201 8.51 -5.22 -7.76
N ASP A 202 8.72 -4.94 -9.05
CA ASP A 202 7.84 -5.42 -10.12
C ASP A 202 7.94 -6.94 -10.34
N PHE A 203 9.16 -7.49 -10.25
CA PHE A 203 9.42 -8.93 -10.30
C PHE A 203 8.75 -9.65 -9.12
N LEU A 204 8.95 -9.16 -7.89
CA LEU A 204 8.36 -9.76 -6.70
C LEU A 204 6.83 -9.63 -6.67
N LYS A 205 6.29 -8.53 -7.20
CA LYS A 205 4.84 -8.42 -7.42
C LYS A 205 4.34 -9.50 -8.37
N THR A 206 5.04 -9.69 -9.49
CA THR A 206 4.66 -10.65 -10.51
C THR A 206 4.71 -12.08 -9.98
N ILE A 207 5.76 -12.45 -9.21
CA ILE A 207 5.92 -13.81 -8.67
C ILE A 207 4.95 -14.11 -7.51
N PHE A 208 4.78 -13.19 -6.55
CA PHE A 208 3.96 -13.45 -5.37
C PHE A 208 2.47 -13.28 -5.62
N TYR A 209 2.09 -12.34 -6.48
CA TYR A 209 0.70 -11.92 -6.64
C TYR A 209 0.14 -12.10 -8.05
N HIS A 210 0.95 -12.56 -9.03
CA HIS A 210 0.52 -12.85 -10.41
C HIS A 210 -0.23 -11.70 -11.10
N GLN A 211 -0.01 -10.46 -10.66
CA GLN A 211 -0.67 -9.27 -11.21
C GLN A 211 0.24 -8.51 -12.16
N LYS A 212 -0.26 -8.23 -13.36
CA LYS A 212 0.38 -7.34 -14.35
C LYS A 212 -0.38 -6.02 -14.42
N PHE A 213 0.04 -5.03 -13.65
CA PHE A 213 -0.46 -3.66 -13.83
C PHE A 213 0.66 -2.63 -13.69
N GLY A 214 0.61 -1.61 -14.56
CA GLY A 214 1.04 -0.23 -14.27
C GLY A 214 2.51 0.05 -13.94
N SER A 215 3.48 -0.72 -14.44
CA SER A 215 4.91 -0.59 -14.11
C SER A 215 5.47 0.84 -14.16
N PHE A 216 5.03 1.66 -15.12
CA PHE A 216 5.50 3.03 -15.25
C PHE A 216 5.16 3.93 -14.05
N LYS A 217 4.02 3.70 -13.38
CA LYS A 217 3.62 4.51 -12.21
C LYS A 217 4.56 4.28 -11.03
N LEU A 218 4.89 3.02 -10.76
CA LEU A 218 5.84 2.67 -9.70
C LEU A 218 7.23 3.24 -10.02
N PHE A 219 7.68 3.09 -11.27
CA PHE A 219 8.96 3.61 -11.71
C PHE A 219 9.12 5.12 -11.49
N ALA A 220 8.08 5.89 -11.82
CA ALA A 220 8.05 7.35 -11.62
C ALA A 220 8.07 7.77 -10.14
N VAL A 221 7.50 6.95 -9.25
CA VAL A 221 7.31 7.28 -7.83
C VAL A 221 8.52 6.89 -6.97
N ILE A 222 9.32 5.89 -7.36
CA ILE A 222 10.47 5.41 -6.58
C ILE A 222 11.48 6.52 -6.21
N PRO A 223 11.84 7.49 -7.08
CA PRO A 223 12.76 8.56 -6.68
C PRO A 223 12.33 9.29 -5.40
N PHE A 224 11.03 9.45 -5.16
CA PHE A 224 10.50 10.09 -3.95
C PHE A 224 10.72 9.26 -2.68
N THR A 225 10.82 7.93 -2.80
CA THR A 225 11.15 7.07 -1.66
C THR A 225 12.62 7.19 -1.28
N MET A 226 13.45 7.78 -2.15
CA MET A 226 14.89 7.99 -1.97
C MET A 226 15.22 9.38 -1.38
N ILE A 227 14.22 10.24 -1.14
CA ILE A 227 14.42 11.55 -0.46
C ILE A 227 15.22 11.42 0.85
N PRO A 228 14.96 10.43 1.73
CA PRO A 228 15.77 10.25 2.93
C PRO A 228 17.26 10.04 2.61
N ASN A 229 17.58 9.34 1.52
CA ASN A 229 18.96 9.12 1.09
C ASN A 229 19.64 10.40 0.63
N VAL A 230 18.90 11.26 -0.09
CA VAL A 230 19.41 12.57 -0.50
C VAL A 230 19.74 13.41 0.73
N ILE A 231 18.87 13.40 1.75
CA ILE A 231 19.11 14.13 3.00
C ILE A 231 20.32 13.57 3.75
N VAL A 232 20.45 12.23 3.85
CA VAL A 232 21.62 11.59 4.46
C VAL A 232 22.90 11.99 3.73
N LEU A 233 22.93 11.89 2.40
CA LEU A 233 24.09 12.27 1.58
C LEU A 233 24.43 13.76 1.72
N PHE A 234 23.41 14.63 1.76
CA PHE A 234 23.60 16.06 2.00
C PHE A 234 24.25 16.33 3.37
N CYS A 235 23.77 15.68 4.43
CA CYS A 235 24.33 15.83 5.77
C CYS A 235 25.78 15.32 5.85
N LEU A 236 26.08 14.17 5.24
CA LEU A 236 27.45 13.63 5.17
C LEU A 236 28.38 14.57 4.39
N TRP A 237 27.91 15.06 3.24
CA TRP A 237 28.63 16.05 2.44
C TRP A 237 28.89 17.34 3.23
N LEU A 238 27.89 17.83 3.96
CA LEU A 238 28.01 19.03 4.78
C LEU A 238 29.01 18.84 5.93
N GLN A 239 29.02 17.66 6.55
CA GLN A 239 29.97 17.28 7.60
C GLN A 239 31.41 17.30 7.07
N ASP A 240 31.66 16.76 5.88
CA ASP A 240 33.00 16.76 5.26
C ASP A 240 33.49 18.18 4.97
N LYS A 241 32.61 19.12 4.57
CA LYS A 241 32.98 20.51 4.24
C LYS A 241 33.15 21.39 5.49
N LEU A 242 32.28 21.24 6.48
CA LEU A 242 32.22 22.20 7.59
C LEU A 242 33.27 21.98 8.68
N THR A 243 33.93 20.81 8.78
CA THR A 243 35.03 20.47 9.73
C THR A 243 34.83 20.84 11.21
N THR A 244 33.70 21.45 11.61
CA THR A 244 33.46 21.97 12.95
C THR A 244 32.69 20.98 13.82
N ILE A 245 33.14 20.92 15.07
CA ILE A 245 32.66 20.12 16.22
C ILE A 245 31.14 20.05 16.41
N PHE A 246 30.37 21.02 15.88
CA PHE A 246 28.92 21.12 16.07
C PHE A 246 28.07 20.13 15.25
N LEU A 247 28.63 19.47 14.24
CA LEU A 247 27.89 18.60 13.31
C LEU A 247 28.41 17.15 13.28
N VAL A 248 28.98 16.67 14.39
CA VAL A 248 29.27 15.23 14.55
C VAL A 248 27.97 14.51 14.91
N LEU A 249 27.05 14.43 13.94
CA LEU A 249 26.05 13.39 13.96
C LEU A 249 26.78 12.08 13.70
N ASP A 250 26.47 11.06 14.49
CA ASP A 250 26.96 9.72 14.20
C ASP A 250 26.42 9.31 12.82
N ALA A 251 27.31 9.20 11.84
CA ALA A 251 26.99 8.88 10.46
C ALA A 251 26.19 7.57 10.38
N GLN A 252 26.45 6.60 11.28
CA GLN A 252 25.73 5.34 11.31
C GLN A 252 24.28 5.53 11.74
N LEU A 253 24.03 6.31 12.80
CA LEU A 253 22.67 6.63 13.26
C LEU A 253 21.88 7.37 12.18
N LEU A 254 22.53 8.32 11.49
CA LEU A 254 21.91 9.07 10.40
C LEU A 254 21.49 8.15 9.24
N ILE A 255 22.37 7.22 8.86
CA ILE A 255 22.09 6.23 7.80
C ILE A 255 20.95 5.30 8.22
N ILE A 256 20.97 4.76 9.45
CA ILE A 256 19.91 3.90 9.98
C ILE A 256 18.56 4.63 10.00
N PHE A 257 18.55 5.89 10.42
CA PHE A 257 17.33 6.70 10.39
C PHE A 257 16.80 6.89 8.96
N GLY A 258 17.70 7.21 8.02
CA GLY A 258 17.36 7.31 6.60
C GLY A 258 16.77 6.02 6.03
N GLN A 259 17.31 4.86 6.42
CA GLN A 259 16.81 3.54 6.02
C GLN A 259 15.39 3.28 6.48
N ILE A 260 15.11 3.50 7.77
CA ILE A 260 13.78 3.28 8.35
C ILE A 260 12.75 4.19 7.66
N TRP A 261 13.14 5.43 7.39
CA TRP A 261 12.27 6.37 6.70
C TRP A 261 12.03 5.98 5.24
N ALA A 262 13.07 5.63 4.49
CA ALA A 262 12.96 5.20 3.09
C ALA A 262 12.13 3.92 2.94
N LEU A 263 12.30 2.95 3.85
CA LEU A 263 11.45 1.75 3.93
C LEU A 263 9.98 2.14 4.06
N SER A 264 9.66 3.05 4.99
CA SER A 264 8.29 3.50 5.25
C SER A 264 7.66 4.17 4.03
N LEU A 265 8.43 5.00 3.33
CA LEU A 265 8.00 5.64 2.09
C LEU A 265 7.81 4.62 0.96
N MET A 266 8.73 3.65 0.82
CA MET A 266 8.65 2.62 -0.21
C MET A 266 7.44 1.70 -0.02
N VAL A 267 7.12 1.31 1.22
CA VAL A 267 5.90 0.54 1.53
C VAL A 267 4.65 1.32 1.12
N THR A 268 4.63 2.63 1.39
CA THR A 268 3.50 3.49 1.01
C THR A 268 3.40 3.63 -0.50
N ALA A 269 4.52 3.83 -1.20
CA ALA A 269 4.59 3.91 -2.65
C ALA A 269 4.03 2.64 -3.30
N VAL A 270 4.60 1.47 -2.97
CA VAL A 270 4.18 0.18 -3.53
C VAL A 270 2.71 -0.12 -3.19
N SER A 271 2.26 0.16 -1.97
CA SER A 271 0.86 -0.06 -1.59
C SER A 271 -0.10 0.79 -2.43
N LYS A 272 0.26 2.05 -2.73
CA LYS A 272 -0.60 2.98 -3.47
C LYS A 272 -0.56 2.78 -4.98
N THR A 273 0.62 2.62 -5.56
CA THR A 273 0.78 2.48 -7.01
C THR A 273 0.24 1.13 -7.50
N GLU A 274 0.53 0.06 -6.76
CA GLU A 274 0.14 -1.31 -7.10
C GLU A 274 -1.21 -1.71 -6.49
N LYS A 275 -1.86 -0.81 -5.75
CA LYS A 275 -3.14 -1.06 -5.08
C LYS A 275 -3.10 -2.31 -4.16
N LEU A 276 -1.94 -2.60 -3.59
CA LEU A 276 -1.73 -3.70 -2.66
C LEU A 276 -2.01 -3.25 -1.22
N THR A 277 -2.41 -4.19 -0.37
CA THR A 277 -2.53 -3.93 1.07
C THR A 277 -1.17 -3.61 1.67
N MET A 278 -1.11 -2.73 2.68
CA MET A 278 0.15 -2.36 3.34
C MET A 278 0.96 -3.57 3.82
N LYS A 279 0.29 -4.66 4.25
CA LYS A 279 0.95 -5.92 4.66
C LYS A 279 1.61 -6.65 3.48
N ARG A 280 0.96 -6.69 2.32
CA ARG A 280 1.51 -7.31 1.11
C ARG A 280 2.64 -6.46 0.54
N ALA A 281 2.44 -5.14 0.49
CA ALA A 281 3.47 -4.18 0.08
C ALA A 281 4.69 -4.23 0.98
N SER A 282 4.52 -4.33 2.32
CA SER A 282 5.65 -4.45 3.24
C SER A 282 6.47 -5.71 3.01
N LEU A 283 5.85 -6.83 2.63
CA LEU A 283 6.56 -8.06 2.31
C LEU A 283 7.43 -7.88 1.06
N ILE A 284 6.86 -7.33 -0.03
CA ILE A 284 7.60 -7.03 -1.26
C ILE A 284 8.78 -6.11 -0.97
N VAL A 285 8.54 -5.01 -0.24
CA VAL A 285 9.57 -4.01 0.06
C VAL A 285 10.66 -4.57 0.95
N LEU A 286 10.29 -5.32 2.01
CA LEU A 286 11.28 -5.96 2.90
C LEU A 286 12.17 -6.93 2.11
N PHE A 287 11.58 -7.76 1.26
CA PHE A 287 12.33 -8.69 0.43
C PHE A 287 13.21 -7.95 -0.59
N SER A 288 12.68 -6.88 -1.19
CA SER A 288 13.45 -6.04 -2.12
C SER A 288 14.68 -5.43 -1.44
N PHE A 289 14.49 -4.87 -0.25
CA PHE A 289 15.57 -4.29 0.55
C PHE A 289 16.57 -5.36 0.99
N TYR A 290 16.12 -6.54 1.40
CA TYR A 290 17.00 -7.63 1.82
C TYR A 290 17.93 -8.07 0.69
N VAL A 291 17.38 -8.25 -0.52
CA VAL A 291 18.19 -8.61 -1.70
C VAL A 291 19.19 -7.51 -2.05
N ILE A 292 18.77 -6.24 -2.06
CA ILE A 292 19.69 -5.13 -2.33
C ILE A 292 20.77 -5.04 -1.25
N TYR A 293 20.43 -5.28 0.01
CA TYR A 293 21.39 -5.32 1.11
C TYR A 293 22.37 -6.47 0.95
N LEU A 294 21.91 -7.67 0.54
CA LEU A 294 22.77 -8.81 0.25
C LEU A 294 23.75 -8.50 -0.88
N VAL A 295 23.27 -7.90 -1.97
CA VAL A 295 24.12 -7.43 -3.09
C VAL A 295 25.17 -6.45 -2.58
N SER A 296 24.77 -5.50 -1.74
CA SER A 296 25.68 -4.52 -1.14
C SER A 296 26.72 -5.21 -0.26
N PHE A 297 26.32 -6.17 0.57
CA PHE A 297 27.22 -6.94 1.42
C PHE A 297 28.24 -7.76 0.62
N VAL A 298 27.81 -8.38 -0.49
CA VAL A 298 28.72 -9.11 -1.39
C VAL A 298 29.73 -8.16 -2.02
N ILE A 299 29.29 -6.98 -2.46
CA ILE A 299 30.19 -5.96 -3.02
C ILE A 299 31.23 -5.54 -1.97
N VAL A 300 30.81 -5.24 -0.73
CA VAL A 300 31.73 -4.93 0.39
C VAL A 300 32.70 -6.08 0.65
N GLY A 301 32.22 -7.33 0.67
CA GLY A 301 33.07 -8.50 0.93
C GLY A 301 34.09 -8.80 -0.17
N THR A 302 33.96 -8.19 -1.35
CA THR A 302 34.88 -8.35 -2.48
C THR A 302 35.87 -7.20 -2.66
N SER A 303 35.67 -6.08 -1.96
CA SER A 303 36.53 -4.88 -1.97
C SER A 303 37.46 -4.86 -0.76
#